data_AF-A0A8J6N9Z3-F1
#
_entry.id   AF-A0A8J6N9Z3-F1
#
_cell.length_a   1.000
_cell.length_b   1.000
_cell.length_c   1.000
_cell.angle_alpha   90.00
_cell.angle_beta   90.00
_cell.angle_gamma   90.00
#
_symmetry.space_group_name_H-M   'P 1'
#
loop_
_entity.id
_entity.type
_entity.pdbx_description
1 polymer ?
#
loop_
_entity_poly.entity_id
_entity_poly.type
_entity_poly.pdbx_seq_one_letter_code
_entity_poly.pdbx_strand_id
1 'polypeptide(L)'
;MFHLHVSNRTEALVDQLTGELAAQPRRDPMVRESFLVQSHGMEQMLSQRLAAAQPVWCNMEYLWPARFFERLLQGLAVEGLDELFSRESLSWRIDDLLRHGTESVLAPLRHYLSGDNGPLKRFQLARQVADLYDQYQIMRPEMLAAWKQGRRCTGNSAEGWQMEIWRLLLAAEPDLVHRGERLTHLIQCLEQNSDISDLLPSRLMVFGLHSLPPLLLSALRAVARHTEVHFFLLAVSRCSWEESVTTPQPCSHPLLLSCGGQAREFQELLLDSPDLLLESRIFVDPGSPDHARDRLLHLIQSDLLTGAMPLHRTVSTHQANHADDSLIIASCHSPLRELMALKDQILCWLDTYPEMEPSDVVVMAPDIQLYAPLISAVFAELPHSIADRSLLQSEHPGRTFLSFLTLLDGRFGWSDVMALLENPAVYPTFGLSQDDLDLVRHWVLDAGIRWGLSDVQCHDQDLPEVPEVNWQEGLDRLFLGFAMRSASPVEGVLPYSEIEGGAACPLGGLGLFVDLLSEAQARCGRDQSLTDWSALLLDYSHRLLGEDNDDTSAVL
;
A
#
# COMPACT_ATOMS: atom_id res chain seq x y z
N MET A 1 -8.70 32.77 3.03
CA MET A 1 -8.08 33.10 1.72
C MET A 1 -7.20 31.93 1.29
N PHE A 2 -6.92 31.79 -0.02
CA PHE A 2 -6.05 30.72 -0.53
C PHE A 2 -4.69 31.31 -0.93
N HIS A 3 -3.67 31.09 -0.11
CA HIS A 3 -2.29 31.54 -0.33
C HIS A 3 -1.47 30.43 -0.97
N LEU A 4 -0.77 30.76 -2.04
CA LEU A 4 0.12 29.85 -2.75
C LEU A 4 1.58 30.28 -2.57
N HIS A 5 2.39 29.34 -2.08
CA HIS A 5 3.82 29.47 -1.92
C HIS A 5 4.52 28.48 -2.86
N VAL A 6 5.44 28.98 -3.69
CA VAL A 6 6.08 28.17 -4.73
C VAL A 6 7.60 28.24 -4.60
N SER A 7 8.26 27.08 -4.68
CA SER A 7 9.71 26.96 -4.73
C SER A 7 10.15 25.69 -5.47
N ASN A 8 11.40 25.66 -5.93
CA ASN A 8 12.05 24.46 -6.48
C ASN A 8 12.82 23.65 -5.43
N ARG A 9 12.81 24.06 -4.16
CA ARG A 9 13.46 23.34 -3.05
C ARG A 9 12.50 23.16 -1.88
N THR A 10 12.44 21.94 -1.37
CA THR A 10 11.58 21.61 -0.22
C THR A 10 12.04 22.38 1.02
N GLU A 11 13.35 22.55 1.21
CA GLU A 11 13.94 23.31 2.32
C GLU A 11 13.44 24.75 2.33
N ALA A 12 13.43 25.40 1.16
CA ALA A 12 12.93 26.77 1.04
C ALA A 12 11.43 26.87 1.34
N LEU A 13 10.62 25.86 0.98
CA LEU A 13 9.21 25.80 1.37
C LEU A 13 9.03 25.61 2.88
N VAL A 14 9.87 24.80 3.52
CA VAL A 14 9.84 24.62 4.99
C VAL A 14 10.24 25.90 5.70
N ASP A 15 11.23 26.64 5.19
CA ASP A 15 11.63 27.94 5.72
C ASP A 15 10.49 28.96 5.60
N GLN A 16 9.82 29.01 4.44
CA GLN A 16 8.63 29.83 4.24
C GLN A 16 7.52 29.45 5.23
N LEU A 17 7.21 28.16 5.37
CA LEU A 17 6.21 27.66 6.30
C LEU A 17 6.56 28.07 7.74
N THR A 18 7.82 27.95 8.15
CA THR A 18 8.29 28.39 9.46
C THR A 18 8.12 29.89 9.65
N GLY A 19 8.41 30.67 8.60
CA GLY A 19 8.18 32.11 8.55
C GLY A 19 6.70 32.48 8.76
N GLU A 20 5.78 31.80 8.07
CA GLU A 20 4.32 32.01 8.23
C GLU A 20 3.85 31.69 9.64
N LEU A 21 4.33 30.57 10.21
CA LEU A 21 4.02 30.20 11.59
C LEU A 21 4.51 31.26 12.60
N ALA A 22 5.68 31.86 12.35
CA ALA A 22 6.28 32.88 13.20
C ALA A 22 5.65 34.28 13.01
N ALA A 23 5.23 34.63 11.79
CA ALA A 23 4.59 35.89 11.47
C ALA A 23 3.20 35.99 12.12
N GLN A 24 2.50 34.86 12.20
CA GLN A 24 1.20 34.74 12.85
C GLN A 24 1.26 33.72 14.00
N PRO A 25 1.88 34.07 15.15
CA PRO A 25 1.98 33.14 16.26
C PRO A 25 0.59 32.88 16.85
N ARG A 26 0.35 31.63 17.25
CA ARG A 26 -0.92 31.25 17.87
C ARG A 26 -1.11 31.98 19.20
N ARG A 27 -2.34 32.44 19.42
CA ARG A 27 -2.74 33.07 20.69
C ARG A 27 -3.10 32.05 21.77
N ASP A 28 -3.62 30.88 21.39
CA ASP A 28 -3.99 29.79 22.29
C ASP A 28 -3.15 28.53 21.99
N PRO A 29 -2.31 28.05 22.94
CA PRO A 29 -1.49 26.86 22.76
C PRO A 29 -2.29 25.54 22.72
N MET A 30 -3.56 25.53 23.13
CA MET A 30 -4.40 24.32 23.15
C MET A 30 -5.03 24.02 21.80
N VAL A 31 -5.10 24.99 20.89
CA VAL A 31 -5.57 24.78 19.52
C VAL A 31 -4.47 24.06 18.72
N ARG A 32 -4.84 23.04 17.94
CA ARG A 32 -3.91 22.22 17.16
C ARG A 32 -3.45 22.88 15.85
N GLU A 33 -2.16 22.77 15.50
CA GLU A 33 -1.63 23.18 14.20
C GLU A 33 -1.96 22.15 13.12
N SER A 34 -2.84 22.50 12.18
CA SER A 34 -3.38 21.56 11.20
C SER A 34 -2.58 21.58 9.91
N PHE A 35 -2.06 20.42 9.54
CA PHE A 35 -1.31 20.18 8.32
C PHE A 35 -2.05 19.20 7.42
N LEU A 36 -2.11 19.49 6.13
CA LEU A 36 -2.57 18.56 5.11
C LEU A 36 -1.36 18.02 4.35
N VAL A 37 -1.09 16.71 4.50
CA VAL A 37 0.08 16.03 3.93
C VAL A 37 -0.32 14.76 3.18
N GLN A 38 0.54 14.28 2.27
CA GLN A 38 0.24 13.11 1.44
C GLN A 38 0.74 11.78 2.01
N SER A 39 1.75 11.80 2.87
CA SER A 39 2.43 10.59 3.33
C SER A 39 2.97 10.74 4.74
N HIS A 40 3.16 9.60 5.41
CA HIS A 40 3.77 9.56 6.74
C HIS A 40 5.23 10.04 6.72
N GLY A 41 5.98 9.75 5.66
CA GLY A 41 7.34 10.27 5.49
C GLY A 41 7.38 11.81 5.47
N MET A 42 6.38 12.46 4.86
CA MET A 42 6.28 13.92 4.87
C MET A 42 5.93 14.46 6.27
N GLU A 43 5.03 13.80 6.99
CA GLU A 43 4.72 14.11 8.39
C GLU A 43 5.97 14.04 9.28
N GLN A 44 6.76 12.96 9.18
CA GLN A 44 7.99 12.79 9.93
C GLN A 44 9.02 13.86 9.57
N MET A 45 9.24 14.11 8.27
CA MET A 45 10.17 15.12 7.78
C MET A 45 9.79 16.52 8.29
N LEU A 46 8.52 16.91 8.17
CA LEU A 46 8.04 18.21 8.68
C LEU A 46 8.19 18.31 10.20
N SER A 47 7.81 17.26 10.92
CA SER A 47 7.92 17.22 12.39
C SER A 47 9.35 17.43 12.85
N GLN A 48 10.30 16.73 12.23
CA GLN A 48 11.73 16.85 12.57
C GLN A 48 12.29 18.23 12.19
N ARG A 49 11.99 18.73 10.99
CA ARG A 49 12.50 20.04 10.53
C ARG A 49 11.93 21.19 11.36
N LEU A 50 10.64 21.15 11.69
CA LEU A 50 10.01 22.18 12.52
C LEU A 50 10.46 22.10 13.99
N ALA A 51 10.67 20.89 14.52
CA ALA A 51 11.27 20.71 15.84
C ALA A 51 12.72 21.18 15.91
N ALA A 52 13.47 21.14 14.80
CA ALA A 52 14.82 21.71 14.74
C ALA A 52 14.82 23.24 14.62
N ALA A 53 13.83 23.81 13.92
CA ALA A 53 13.72 25.25 13.70
C ALA A 53 13.13 26.01 14.91
N GLN A 54 12.40 25.32 15.80
CA GLN A 54 11.70 25.91 16.94
C GLN A 54 12.14 25.27 18.26
N PRO A 55 12.18 26.01 19.39
CA PRO A 55 12.57 25.44 20.68
C PRO A 55 11.63 24.33 21.18
N VAL A 56 10.35 24.42 20.82
CA VAL A 56 9.31 23.45 21.19
C VAL A 56 8.37 23.29 20.01
N TRP A 57 8.17 22.06 19.54
CA TRP A 57 7.20 21.70 18.51
C TRP A 57 6.23 20.68 19.08
N CYS A 58 4.98 21.07 19.32
CA CYS A 58 3.95 20.21 19.92
C CYS A 58 2.53 20.65 19.52
N ASN A 59 1.54 19.79 19.78
CA ASN A 59 0.12 20.04 19.52
C ASN A 59 -0.19 20.33 18.04
N MET A 60 0.36 19.51 17.15
CA MET A 60 0.12 19.50 15.71
C MET A 60 -0.80 18.33 15.33
N GLU A 61 -1.48 18.47 14.21
CA GLU A 61 -2.33 17.44 13.63
C GLU A 61 -2.02 17.33 12.13
N TYR A 62 -1.50 16.17 11.72
CA TYR A 62 -1.31 15.83 10.32
C TYR A 62 -2.52 15.05 9.82
N LEU A 63 -3.17 15.58 8.79
CA LEU A 63 -4.34 15.00 8.16
C LEU A 63 -4.04 14.68 6.70
N TRP A 64 -4.55 13.56 6.23
CA TRP A 64 -4.56 13.24 4.81
C TRP A 64 -5.82 13.82 4.16
N PRO A 65 -5.80 14.20 2.87
CA PRO A 65 -6.94 14.82 2.19
C PRO A 65 -8.26 14.07 2.40
N ALA A 66 -8.26 12.75 2.23
CA ALA A 66 -9.46 11.92 2.40
C ALA A 66 -10.09 12.09 3.80
N ARG A 67 -9.28 11.93 4.86
CA ARG A 67 -9.72 12.01 6.26
C ARG A 67 -10.14 13.43 6.65
N PHE A 68 -9.45 14.44 6.12
CA PHE A 68 -9.80 15.84 6.35
C PHE A 68 -11.21 16.16 5.84
N PHE A 69 -11.51 15.84 4.58
CA PHE A 69 -12.83 16.12 4.02
C PHE A 69 -13.93 15.25 4.63
N GLU A 70 -13.62 14.02 5.01
CA GLU A 70 -14.55 13.16 5.74
C GLU A 70 -14.95 13.76 7.09
N ARG A 71 -14.00 14.30 7.85
CA ARG A 71 -14.27 15.01 9.11
C ARG A 71 -15.20 16.21 8.92
N LEU A 72 -15.03 16.96 7.83
CA LEU A 72 -15.92 18.08 7.49
C LEU A 72 -17.33 17.61 7.13
N LEU A 73 -17.45 16.53 6.37
CA LEU A 73 -18.73 15.92 6.03
C LEU A 73 -19.48 15.43 7.28
N GLN A 74 -18.77 14.82 8.23
CA GLN A 74 -19.34 14.41 9.52
C GLN A 74 -19.80 15.61 10.35
N GLY A 75 -18.99 16.66 10.44
CA GLY A 75 -19.31 17.87 11.20
C GLY A 75 -20.57 18.59 10.71
N LEU A 76 -20.82 18.58 9.40
CA LEU A 76 -22.01 19.18 8.80
C LEU A 76 -23.26 18.29 8.86
N ALA A 77 -23.17 17.13 9.51
CA ALA A 77 -24.24 16.14 9.57
C ALA A 77 -24.81 15.82 8.17
N VAL A 78 -23.95 15.82 7.14
CA VAL A 78 -24.34 15.34 5.81
C VAL A 78 -24.50 13.83 5.93
N GLU A 79 -25.72 13.39 6.25
CA GLU A 79 -26.08 11.99 6.40
C GLU A 79 -25.61 11.21 5.17
N GLY A 80 -24.91 10.12 5.43
CA GLY A 80 -24.33 9.27 4.41
C GLY A 80 -23.47 8.21 5.07
N LEU A 81 -23.80 6.95 4.84
CA LEU A 81 -22.95 5.83 5.21
C LEU A 81 -21.87 5.70 4.12
N ASP A 82 -20.74 6.38 4.29
CA ASP A 82 -19.56 6.21 3.41
C ASP A 82 -19.18 4.73 3.28
N GLU A 83 -19.44 3.95 4.33
CA GLU A 83 -19.24 2.51 4.37
C GLU A 83 -19.90 1.78 3.21
N LEU A 84 -21.09 2.18 2.73
CA LEU A 84 -21.83 1.46 1.67
C LEU A 84 -21.35 1.77 0.25
N PHE A 85 -20.62 2.88 0.09
CA PHE A 85 -19.97 3.28 -1.17
C PHE A 85 -18.44 3.15 -1.12
N SER A 86 -17.91 2.59 -0.02
CA SER A 86 -16.54 2.11 0.06
C SER A 86 -16.29 1.03 -0.98
N ARG A 87 -15.05 0.91 -1.41
CA ARG A 87 -14.61 -0.11 -2.37
C ARG A 87 -14.95 -1.52 -1.90
N GLU A 88 -14.74 -1.79 -0.61
CA GLU A 88 -14.97 -3.08 0.02
C GLU A 88 -16.46 -3.45 -0.02
N SER A 89 -17.33 -2.54 0.42
CA SER A 89 -18.78 -2.79 0.39
C SER A 89 -19.35 -2.85 -1.02
N LEU A 90 -18.89 -1.98 -1.91
CA LEU A 90 -19.30 -2.01 -3.32
C LEU A 90 -18.93 -3.34 -3.97
N SER A 91 -17.77 -3.92 -3.64
CA SER A 91 -17.36 -5.22 -4.17
C SER A 91 -18.38 -6.32 -3.84
N TRP A 92 -18.85 -6.39 -2.59
CA TRP A 92 -19.86 -7.37 -2.18
C TRP A 92 -21.25 -7.10 -2.78
N ARG A 93 -21.67 -5.83 -2.81
CA ARG A 93 -22.97 -5.44 -3.39
C ARG A 93 -23.01 -5.72 -4.89
N ILE A 94 -21.92 -5.44 -5.60
CA ILE A 94 -21.80 -5.74 -7.03
C ILE A 94 -21.74 -7.26 -7.24
N ASP A 95 -21.02 -8.02 -6.40
CA ASP A 95 -21.02 -9.49 -6.49
C ASP A 95 -22.44 -10.06 -6.38
N ASP A 96 -23.23 -9.57 -5.42
CA ASP A 96 -24.63 -9.97 -5.23
C ASP A 96 -25.50 -9.59 -6.44
N LEU A 97 -25.36 -8.37 -6.96
CA LEU A 97 -26.03 -7.94 -8.19
C LEU A 97 -25.61 -8.79 -9.40
N LEU A 98 -24.35 -9.20 -9.50
CA LEU A 98 -23.91 -10.09 -10.58
C LEU A 98 -24.38 -11.53 -10.37
N ARG A 99 -24.76 -11.93 -9.14
CA ARG A 99 -25.36 -13.24 -8.85
C ARG A 99 -26.83 -13.30 -9.25
N HIS A 100 -27.57 -12.25 -8.90
CA HIS A 100 -29.04 -12.24 -8.94
C HIS A 100 -29.62 -11.17 -9.90
N GLY A 101 -28.76 -10.52 -10.68
CA GLY A 101 -29.09 -9.35 -11.48
C GLY A 101 -30.02 -9.62 -12.67
N THR A 102 -30.45 -8.52 -13.28
CA THR A 102 -31.33 -8.53 -14.45
C THR A 102 -30.58 -8.93 -15.72
N GLU A 103 -31.34 -9.43 -16.71
CA GLU A 103 -30.82 -9.79 -18.04
C GLU A 103 -30.07 -8.62 -18.72
N SER A 104 -30.48 -7.38 -18.46
CA SER A 104 -29.85 -6.18 -19.01
C SER A 104 -28.40 -5.98 -18.54
N VAL A 105 -28.10 -6.33 -17.28
CA VAL A 105 -26.75 -6.27 -16.71
C VAL A 105 -25.93 -7.49 -17.11
N LEU A 106 -26.56 -8.67 -17.07
CA LEU A 106 -25.86 -9.94 -17.28
C LEU A 106 -25.56 -10.23 -18.75
N ALA A 107 -26.34 -9.72 -19.71
CA ALA A 107 -26.17 -10.07 -21.12
C ALA A 107 -24.75 -9.77 -21.68
N PRO A 108 -24.13 -8.59 -21.43
CA PRO A 108 -22.76 -8.32 -21.89
C PRO A 108 -21.69 -9.13 -21.14
N LEU A 109 -21.97 -9.53 -19.90
CA LEU A 109 -21.02 -10.18 -18.99
C LEU A 109 -21.15 -11.72 -18.98
N ARG A 110 -22.23 -12.26 -19.52
CA ARG A 110 -22.60 -13.68 -19.47
C ARG A 110 -21.49 -14.60 -19.95
N HIS A 111 -20.85 -14.26 -21.06
CA HIS A 111 -19.78 -15.09 -21.60
C HIS A 111 -18.58 -15.15 -20.64
N TYR A 112 -18.21 -14.02 -20.03
CA TYR A 112 -17.12 -13.96 -19.06
C TYR A 112 -17.44 -14.69 -17.76
N LEU A 113 -18.68 -14.56 -17.27
CA LEU A 113 -19.15 -15.20 -16.05
C LEU A 113 -19.43 -16.71 -16.22
N SER A 114 -19.39 -17.22 -17.45
CA SER A 114 -19.59 -18.64 -17.74
C SER A 114 -18.30 -19.47 -17.64
N GLY A 115 -18.46 -20.78 -17.42
CA GLY A 115 -17.36 -21.74 -17.31
C GLY A 115 -16.83 -21.92 -15.89
N ASP A 116 -15.71 -22.64 -15.79
CA ASP A 116 -15.10 -22.98 -14.50
C ASP A 116 -14.66 -21.72 -13.74
N ASN A 117 -14.67 -21.80 -12.41
CA ASN A 117 -14.35 -20.70 -11.49
C ASN A 117 -15.28 -19.48 -11.62
N GLY A 118 -16.53 -19.68 -12.03
CA GLY A 118 -17.56 -18.63 -12.12
C GLY A 118 -17.65 -17.74 -10.87
N PRO A 119 -17.70 -18.28 -9.63
CA PRO A 119 -17.73 -17.46 -8.42
C PRO A 119 -16.51 -16.54 -8.26
N LEU A 120 -15.31 -17.04 -8.54
CA LEU A 120 -14.07 -16.28 -8.43
C LEU A 120 -14.00 -15.15 -9.48
N LYS A 121 -14.31 -15.46 -10.75
CA LYS A 121 -14.35 -14.46 -11.83
C LYS A 121 -15.36 -13.36 -11.54
N ARG A 122 -16.53 -13.72 -11.01
CA ARG A 122 -17.59 -12.78 -10.62
C ARG A 122 -17.12 -11.83 -9.53
N PHE A 123 -16.50 -12.35 -8.47
CA PHE A 123 -15.98 -11.53 -7.38
C PHE A 123 -14.81 -10.63 -7.83
N GLN A 124 -13.90 -11.14 -8.67
CA GLN A 124 -12.81 -10.34 -9.25
C GLN A 124 -13.34 -9.19 -10.11
N LEU A 125 -14.35 -9.45 -10.95
CA LEU A 125 -15.01 -8.41 -11.73
C LEU A 125 -15.70 -7.40 -10.82
N ALA A 126 -16.40 -7.86 -9.79
CA ALA A 126 -17.05 -6.98 -8.82
C ALA A 126 -16.06 -6.03 -8.14
N ARG A 127 -14.88 -6.53 -7.75
CA ARG A 127 -13.79 -5.70 -7.21
C ARG A 127 -13.28 -4.67 -8.21
N GLN A 128 -13.02 -5.07 -9.45
CA GLN A 128 -12.55 -4.14 -10.49
C GLN A 128 -13.59 -3.04 -10.79
N VAL A 129 -14.88 -3.39 -10.82
CA VAL A 129 -15.95 -2.41 -11.02
C VAL A 129 -16.09 -1.50 -9.79
N ALA A 130 -15.98 -2.03 -8.58
CA ALA A 130 -15.96 -1.24 -7.35
C ALA A 130 -14.78 -0.25 -7.33
N ASP A 131 -13.59 -0.67 -7.74
CA ASP A 131 -12.41 0.20 -7.88
C ASP A 131 -12.67 1.36 -8.87
N LEU A 132 -13.34 1.07 -10.00
CA LEU A 132 -13.72 2.10 -10.96
C LEU A 132 -14.77 3.07 -10.39
N TYR A 133 -15.76 2.58 -9.66
CA TYR A 133 -16.76 3.45 -9.04
C TYR A 133 -16.18 4.32 -7.93
N ASP A 134 -15.27 3.80 -7.11
CA ASP A 134 -14.49 4.58 -6.14
C ASP A 134 -13.74 5.73 -6.84
N GLN A 135 -13.10 5.46 -7.99
CA GLN A 135 -12.46 6.50 -8.81
C GLN A 135 -13.48 7.48 -9.41
N TYR A 136 -14.59 7.01 -9.98
CA TYR A 136 -15.60 7.87 -10.60
C TYR A 136 -16.24 8.81 -9.59
N GLN A 137 -16.43 8.38 -8.34
CA GLN A 137 -16.97 9.21 -7.27
C GLN A 137 -16.14 10.48 -7.05
N ILE A 138 -14.82 10.42 -7.25
CA ILE A 138 -13.91 11.55 -7.03
C ILE A 138 -13.53 12.27 -8.34
N MET A 139 -13.32 11.51 -9.41
CA MET A 139 -12.78 12.04 -10.67
C MET A 139 -13.86 12.44 -11.68
N ARG A 140 -15.06 11.85 -11.62
CA ARG A 140 -16.16 12.05 -12.59
C ARG A 140 -17.55 12.07 -11.92
N PRO A 141 -17.77 12.86 -10.85
CA PRO A 141 -19.06 12.90 -10.15
C PRO A 141 -20.22 13.31 -11.07
N GLU A 142 -19.97 14.17 -12.06
CA GLU A 142 -20.95 14.58 -13.07
C GLU A 142 -21.45 13.44 -13.95
N MET A 143 -20.58 12.45 -14.23
CA MET A 143 -20.97 11.25 -14.98
C MET A 143 -21.92 10.39 -14.16
N LEU A 144 -21.62 10.18 -12.87
CA LEU A 144 -22.49 9.43 -11.95
C LEU A 144 -23.86 10.13 -11.76
N ALA A 145 -23.88 11.46 -11.72
CA ALA A 145 -25.12 12.23 -11.67
C ALA A 145 -25.96 12.09 -12.96
N ALA A 146 -25.33 12.06 -14.13
CA ALA A 146 -26.02 11.79 -15.39
C ALA A 146 -26.55 10.35 -15.48
N TRP A 147 -25.77 9.38 -14.97
CA TRP A 147 -26.16 7.97 -14.88
C TRP A 147 -27.37 7.76 -13.96
N LYS A 148 -27.45 8.47 -12.83
CA LYS A 148 -28.65 8.50 -11.95
C LYS A 148 -29.92 8.86 -12.73
N GLN A 149 -29.79 9.70 -13.76
CA GLN A 149 -30.89 10.11 -14.65
C GLN A 149 -31.05 9.22 -15.90
N GLY A 150 -30.27 8.14 -16.03
CA GLY A 150 -30.29 7.25 -17.20
C GLY A 150 -29.67 7.86 -18.47
N ARG A 151 -28.85 8.91 -18.35
CA ARG A 151 -28.18 9.56 -19.47
C ARG A 151 -26.74 9.07 -19.57
N ARG A 152 -26.35 8.62 -20.77
CA ARG A 152 -24.96 8.27 -21.09
C ARG A 152 -24.16 9.53 -21.43
N CYS A 153 -22.90 9.54 -21.03
CA CYS A 153 -21.93 10.62 -21.20
C CYS A 153 -20.87 10.30 -22.26
N THR A 154 -20.67 9.03 -22.60
CA THR A 154 -19.63 8.57 -23.52
C THR A 154 -20.21 7.76 -24.68
N GLY A 155 -19.38 7.49 -25.69
CA GLY A 155 -19.71 6.58 -26.79
C GLY A 155 -19.30 5.13 -26.54
N ASN A 156 -18.80 4.79 -25.34
CA ASN A 156 -18.27 3.46 -25.06
C ASN A 156 -19.39 2.45 -24.82
N SER A 157 -19.31 1.26 -25.42
CA SER A 157 -20.28 0.19 -25.21
C SER A 157 -20.33 -0.29 -23.75
N ALA A 158 -19.22 -0.18 -23.01
CA ALA A 158 -19.13 -0.59 -21.61
C ALA A 158 -19.92 0.32 -20.66
N GLU A 159 -20.14 1.59 -21.03
CA GLU A 159 -20.90 2.53 -20.21
C GLU A 159 -22.34 2.03 -19.97
N GLY A 160 -22.93 1.35 -20.95
CA GLY A 160 -24.32 0.90 -20.86
C GLY A 160 -24.60 0.00 -19.66
N TRP A 161 -23.73 -1.00 -19.43
CA TRP A 161 -23.90 -1.93 -18.31
C TRP A 161 -23.35 -1.35 -17.00
N GLN A 162 -22.29 -0.55 -17.05
CA GLN A 162 -21.78 0.15 -15.85
C GLN A 162 -22.81 1.14 -15.30
N MET A 163 -23.48 1.90 -16.16
CA MET A 163 -24.56 2.80 -15.75
C MET A 163 -25.71 2.01 -15.10
N GLU A 164 -26.08 0.87 -15.66
CA GLU A 164 -27.21 0.08 -15.15
C GLU A 164 -26.90 -0.53 -13.78
N ILE A 165 -25.69 -1.07 -13.56
CA ILE A 165 -25.25 -1.53 -12.24
C ILE A 165 -25.30 -0.38 -11.23
N TRP A 166 -24.78 0.81 -11.59
CA TRP A 166 -24.81 1.98 -10.72
C TRP A 166 -26.25 2.38 -10.34
N ARG A 167 -27.18 2.37 -11.31
CA ARG A 167 -28.59 2.67 -11.05
C ARG A 167 -29.27 1.64 -10.15
N LEU A 168 -28.95 0.36 -10.31
CA LEU A 168 -29.47 -0.69 -9.43
C LEU A 168 -28.94 -0.54 -7.99
N LEU A 169 -27.66 -0.21 -7.83
CA LEU A 169 -27.05 0.08 -6.53
C LEU A 169 -27.74 1.25 -5.82
N LEU A 170 -28.07 2.33 -6.56
CA LEU A 170 -28.81 3.48 -6.03
C LEU A 170 -30.29 3.16 -5.76
N ALA A 171 -30.93 2.35 -6.60
CA ALA A 171 -32.34 1.99 -6.42
C ALA A 171 -32.57 1.11 -5.18
N ALA A 172 -31.58 0.30 -4.79
CA ALA A 172 -31.62 -0.46 -3.55
C ALA A 172 -31.59 0.43 -2.30
N GLU A 173 -30.99 1.62 -2.40
CA GLU A 173 -30.80 2.55 -1.28
C GLU A 173 -31.07 4.00 -1.73
N PRO A 174 -32.35 4.36 -1.98
CA PRO A 174 -32.70 5.63 -2.62
C PRO A 174 -32.39 6.88 -1.80
N ASP A 175 -32.30 6.73 -0.48
CA ASP A 175 -32.03 7.84 0.46
C ASP A 175 -30.54 8.12 0.64
N LEU A 176 -29.65 7.26 0.10
CA LEU A 176 -28.21 7.40 0.30
C LEU A 176 -27.53 8.22 -0.79
N VAL A 177 -26.54 8.99 -0.35
CA VAL A 177 -25.73 9.86 -1.20
C VAL A 177 -24.30 9.34 -1.25
N HIS A 178 -23.77 9.13 -2.44
CA HIS A 178 -22.40 8.66 -2.64
C HIS A 178 -21.37 9.76 -2.33
N ARG A 179 -20.11 9.39 -2.11
CA ARG A 179 -19.04 10.31 -1.67
C ARG A 179 -18.88 11.54 -2.56
N GLY A 180 -18.92 11.35 -3.87
CA GLY A 180 -18.85 12.46 -4.83
C GLY A 180 -19.98 13.50 -4.70
N GLU A 181 -21.22 13.04 -4.53
CA GLU A 181 -22.39 13.92 -4.36
C GLU A 181 -22.33 14.62 -2.99
N ARG A 182 -21.87 13.92 -1.93
CA ARG A 182 -21.60 14.53 -0.61
C ARG A 182 -20.54 15.62 -0.67
N LEU A 183 -19.41 15.38 -1.34
CA LEU A 183 -18.36 16.40 -1.54
C LEU A 183 -18.86 17.58 -2.36
N THR A 184 -19.71 17.35 -3.35
CA THR A 184 -20.33 18.42 -4.15
C THR A 184 -21.26 19.26 -3.28
N HIS A 185 -22.05 18.63 -2.41
CA HIS A 185 -22.91 19.32 -1.45
C HIS A 185 -22.10 20.10 -0.43
N LEU A 186 -21.00 19.54 0.10
CA LEU A 186 -20.06 20.24 0.97
C LEU A 186 -19.53 21.52 0.33
N ILE A 187 -19.09 21.45 -0.93
CA ILE A 187 -18.63 22.61 -1.69
C ILE A 187 -19.74 23.66 -1.75
N GLN A 188 -20.96 23.27 -2.13
CA GLN A 188 -22.10 24.19 -2.21
C GLN A 188 -22.43 24.84 -0.85
N CYS A 189 -22.42 24.08 0.25
CA CYS A 189 -22.66 24.61 1.60
C CYS A 189 -21.58 25.63 2.02
N LEU A 190 -20.31 25.34 1.72
CA LEU A 190 -19.20 26.26 1.99
C LEU A 190 -19.27 27.52 1.11
N GLU A 191 -19.72 27.41 -0.14
CA GLU A 191 -19.88 28.56 -1.04
C GLU A 191 -21.08 29.45 -0.69
N GLN A 192 -22.17 28.86 -0.19
CA GLN A 192 -23.41 29.58 0.15
C GLN A 192 -23.37 30.29 1.53
N ASN A 193 -22.19 30.38 2.15
CA ASN A 193 -21.92 31.01 3.46
C ASN A 193 -22.76 30.43 4.60
N SER A 194 -22.43 29.20 4.99
CA SER A 194 -22.88 28.59 6.24
C SER A 194 -21.91 28.94 7.37
N ASP A 195 -22.40 29.06 8.61
CA ASP A 195 -21.56 29.26 9.81
C ASP A 195 -20.82 27.95 10.16
N ILE A 196 -19.63 27.75 9.56
CA ILE A 196 -18.82 26.52 9.66
C ILE A 196 -17.47 26.81 10.36
N SER A 197 -17.28 28.03 10.88
CA SER A 197 -16.00 28.44 11.47
C SER A 197 -15.57 27.58 12.65
N ASP A 198 -16.52 27.01 13.40
CA ASP A 198 -16.23 26.12 14.55
C ASP A 198 -15.71 24.73 14.14
N LEU A 199 -15.95 24.30 12.90
CA LEU A 199 -15.53 22.98 12.39
C LEU A 199 -14.17 23.03 11.70
N LEU A 200 -13.74 24.21 11.28
CA LEU A 200 -12.50 24.41 10.54
C LEU A 200 -11.38 24.90 11.46
N PRO A 201 -10.11 24.54 11.18
CA PRO A 201 -9.00 25.14 11.90
C PRO A 201 -8.88 26.63 11.56
N SER A 202 -8.22 27.40 12.42
CA SER A 202 -7.97 28.82 12.19
C SER A 202 -7.10 29.08 10.94
N ARG A 203 -6.17 28.16 10.66
CA ARG A 203 -5.35 28.10 9.46
C ARG A 203 -5.03 26.66 9.09
N LEU A 204 -4.83 26.40 7.81
CA LEU A 204 -4.51 25.08 7.27
C LEU A 204 -3.24 25.16 6.41
N MET A 205 -2.22 24.38 6.78
CA MET A 205 -0.94 24.31 6.07
C MET A 205 -0.93 23.09 5.16
N VAL A 206 -0.95 23.28 3.86
CA VAL A 206 -0.98 22.19 2.87
C VAL A 206 0.41 22.01 2.28
N PHE A 207 1.04 20.86 2.53
CA PHE A 207 2.45 20.63 2.18
C PHE A 207 2.66 19.27 1.52
N GLY A 208 3.46 19.24 0.45
CA GLY A 208 3.85 18.00 -0.22
C GLY A 208 2.78 17.39 -1.15
N LEU A 209 1.66 18.09 -1.39
CA LEU A 209 0.67 17.69 -2.37
C LEU A 209 1.05 18.18 -3.77
N HIS A 210 1.47 17.25 -4.63
CA HIS A 210 1.84 17.50 -6.03
C HIS A 210 0.77 17.07 -7.03
N SER A 211 -0.31 16.46 -6.55
CA SER A 211 -1.52 16.19 -7.32
C SER A 211 -2.72 16.15 -6.38
N LEU A 212 -3.87 16.60 -6.85
CA LEU A 212 -5.14 16.51 -6.14
C LEU A 212 -6.29 16.40 -7.15
N PRO A 213 -7.26 15.50 -6.95
CA PRO A 213 -8.44 15.44 -7.79
C PRO A 213 -9.18 16.78 -7.87
N PRO A 214 -9.74 17.15 -9.04
CA PRO A 214 -10.43 18.44 -9.22
C PRO A 214 -11.51 18.70 -8.18
N LEU A 215 -12.30 17.68 -7.82
CA LEU A 215 -13.35 17.81 -6.81
C LEU A 215 -12.79 18.17 -5.43
N LEU A 216 -11.67 17.55 -5.01
CA LEU A 216 -11.03 17.85 -3.73
C LEU A 216 -10.34 19.21 -3.74
N LEU A 217 -9.78 19.63 -4.89
CA LEU A 217 -9.25 20.98 -5.04
C LEU A 217 -10.35 22.04 -4.94
N SER A 218 -11.50 21.81 -5.56
CA SER A 218 -12.68 22.68 -5.41
C SER A 218 -13.18 22.72 -3.96
N ALA A 219 -13.17 21.59 -3.26
CA ALA A 219 -13.49 21.56 -1.83
C ALA A 219 -12.48 22.35 -0.98
N LEU A 220 -11.18 22.23 -1.26
CA LEU A 220 -10.14 23.00 -0.58
C LEU A 220 -10.29 24.51 -0.84
N ARG A 221 -10.66 24.90 -2.06
CA ARG A 221 -10.99 26.29 -2.42
C ARG A 221 -12.21 26.81 -1.66
N ALA A 222 -13.25 26.00 -1.53
CA ALA A 222 -14.43 26.36 -0.76
C ALA A 222 -14.09 26.54 0.74
N VAL A 223 -13.22 25.69 1.29
CA VAL A 223 -12.67 25.84 2.66
C VAL A 223 -11.87 27.14 2.81
N ALA A 224 -11.07 27.51 1.81
CA ALA A 224 -10.29 28.74 1.82
C ALA A 224 -11.14 30.03 1.87
N ARG A 225 -12.46 29.96 1.71
CA ARG A 225 -13.36 31.10 1.95
C ARG A 225 -13.56 31.39 3.44
N HIS A 226 -13.39 30.39 4.29
CA HIS A 226 -13.67 30.44 5.75
C HIS A 226 -12.40 30.38 6.61
N THR A 227 -11.32 29.82 6.07
CA THR A 227 -10.03 29.63 6.76
C THR A 227 -8.87 30.13 5.90
N GLU A 228 -7.75 30.52 6.52
CA GLU A 228 -6.50 30.77 5.80
C GLU A 228 -5.84 29.45 5.39
N VAL A 229 -5.76 29.19 4.10
CA VAL A 229 -5.13 28.00 3.53
C VAL A 229 -3.82 28.42 2.90
N HIS A 230 -2.70 27.92 3.42
CA HIS A 230 -1.37 28.11 2.84
C HIS A 230 -0.94 26.84 2.12
N PHE A 231 -0.82 26.92 0.80
CA PHE A 231 -0.45 25.80 -0.06
C PHE A 231 1.00 25.93 -0.49
N PHE A 232 1.85 24.99 -0.07
CA PHE A 232 3.28 24.96 -0.39
C PHE A 232 3.53 23.97 -1.53
N LEU A 233 3.76 24.50 -2.73
CA LEU A 233 3.95 23.73 -3.96
C LEU A 233 5.42 23.68 -4.36
N LEU A 234 5.94 22.45 -4.50
CA LEU A 234 7.23 22.21 -5.13
C LEU A 234 7.08 22.29 -6.65
N ALA A 235 7.70 23.30 -7.26
CA ALA A 235 7.72 23.52 -8.70
C ALA A 235 9.14 23.34 -9.25
N VAL A 236 9.28 22.41 -10.20
CA VAL A 236 10.59 22.08 -10.80
C VAL A 236 11.14 23.22 -11.66
N SER A 237 10.26 23.98 -12.31
CA SER A 237 10.62 25.06 -13.24
C SER A 237 9.94 26.36 -12.86
N ARG A 238 10.61 27.48 -13.14
CA ARG A 238 10.06 28.84 -12.97
C ARG A 238 9.31 29.37 -14.19
N CYS A 239 9.46 28.77 -15.38
CA CYS A 239 8.90 29.28 -16.64
C CYS A 239 7.39 29.51 -16.58
N SER A 240 6.66 28.60 -15.94
CA SER A 240 5.20 28.69 -15.81
C SER A 240 4.75 29.66 -14.71
N TRP A 241 5.69 30.29 -14.00
CA TRP A 241 5.46 31.22 -12.88
C TRP A 241 6.03 32.63 -13.13
N GLU A 242 6.71 32.82 -14.27
CA GLU A 242 7.22 34.11 -14.73
C GLU A 242 6.10 34.91 -15.42
N GLU A 243 6.00 36.19 -15.07
CA GLU A 243 4.96 37.10 -15.54
C GLU A 243 5.15 37.48 -17.02
N SER A 244 4.50 36.73 -17.91
CA SER A 244 3.92 37.36 -19.10
C SER A 244 2.52 36.82 -19.30
N VAL A 245 1.55 37.58 -18.79
CA VAL A 245 0.09 37.33 -18.83
C VAL A 245 -0.43 37.20 -20.29
N THR A 246 0.40 37.46 -21.30
CA THR A 246 0.02 37.41 -22.72
C THR A 246 0.64 36.27 -23.52
N THR A 247 1.73 35.65 -23.08
CA THR A 247 2.29 34.44 -23.71
C THR A 247 3.15 33.68 -22.68
N PRO A 248 2.66 32.57 -22.10
CA PRO A 248 3.53 31.70 -21.31
C PRO A 248 4.71 31.26 -22.19
N GLN A 249 5.95 31.47 -21.73
CA GLN A 249 7.09 30.91 -22.44
C GLN A 249 6.98 29.38 -22.37
N PRO A 250 6.89 28.67 -23.51
CA PRO A 250 6.78 27.23 -23.48
C PRO A 250 8.07 26.64 -22.91
N CYS A 251 7.98 25.92 -21.79
CA CYS A 251 9.05 25.05 -21.30
C CYS A 251 9.46 24.12 -22.43
N SER A 252 10.67 24.30 -22.97
CA SER A 252 11.15 23.52 -24.12
C SER A 252 12.09 22.39 -23.70
N HIS A 253 12.43 22.28 -22.42
CA HIS A 253 13.33 21.28 -21.90
C HIS A 253 12.76 19.86 -22.09
N PRO A 254 13.48 18.93 -22.77
CA PRO A 254 12.98 17.59 -23.11
C PRO A 254 12.50 16.77 -21.90
N LEU A 255 13.27 16.77 -20.80
CA LEU A 255 12.88 16.04 -19.58
C LEU A 255 11.61 16.59 -18.93
N LEU A 256 11.36 17.90 -18.96
CA LEU A 256 10.12 18.47 -18.43
C LEU A 256 8.93 18.07 -19.31
N LEU A 257 9.13 18.01 -20.63
CA LEU A 257 8.09 17.57 -21.57
C LEU A 257 7.76 16.08 -21.41
N SER A 258 8.75 15.22 -21.18
CA SER A 258 8.54 13.77 -21.04
C SER A 258 8.08 13.35 -19.65
N CYS A 259 8.55 14.01 -18.60
CA CYS A 259 8.36 13.58 -17.21
C CYS A 259 7.49 14.53 -16.37
N GLY A 260 7.23 15.76 -16.85
CA GLY A 260 6.52 16.80 -16.08
C GLY A 260 5.02 16.89 -16.30
N GLY A 261 4.41 15.95 -17.02
CA GLY A 261 2.99 16.00 -17.41
C GLY A 261 2.03 16.18 -16.23
N GLN A 262 2.15 15.33 -15.20
CA GLN A 262 1.28 15.38 -14.02
C GLN A 262 1.40 16.71 -13.26
N ALA A 263 2.63 17.19 -13.05
CA ALA A 263 2.87 18.46 -12.35
C ALA A 263 2.31 19.64 -13.14
N ARG A 264 2.43 19.62 -14.48
CA ARG A 264 1.86 20.64 -15.36
C ARG A 264 0.34 20.66 -15.30
N GLU A 265 -0.31 19.50 -15.43
CA GLU A 265 -1.78 19.41 -15.34
C GLU A 265 -2.28 19.90 -13.98
N PHE A 266 -1.60 19.53 -12.90
CA PHE A 266 -1.94 19.99 -11.56
C PHE A 266 -1.74 21.51 -11.39
N GLN A 267 -0.66 22.06 -11.92
CA GLN A 267 -0.41 23.50 -11.91
C GLN A 267 -1.48 24.26 -12.70
N GLU A 268 -1.83 23.80 -13.91
CA GLU A 268 -2.89 24.40 -14.73
C GLU A 268 -4.23 24.40 -13.97
N LEU A 269 -4.58 23.27 -13.35
CA LEU A 269 -5.77 23.16 -12.49
C LEU A 269 -5.72 24.14 -11.33
N LEU A 270 -4.58 24.30 -10.65
CA LEU A 270 -4.41 25.17 -9.49
C LEU A 270 -4.56 26.65 -9.87
N LEU A 271 -3.93 27.07 -10.98
CA LEU A 271 -3.91 28.44 -11.49
C LEU A 271 -5.23 28.89 -12.13
N ASP A 272 -6.10 27.97 -12.52
CA ASP A 272 -7.46 28.29 -13.02
C ASP A 272 -8.37 28.89 -11.93
N SER A 273 -7.88 29.06 -10.69
CA SER A 273 -8.64 29.68 -9.61
C SER A 273 -8.53 31.20 -9.61
N PRO A 274 -9.66 31.94 -9.63
CA PRO A 274 -9.62 33.39 -9.50
C PRO A 274 -9.29 33.88 -8.08
N ASP A 275 -9.53 33.06 -7.05
CA ASP A 275 -9.39 33.42 -5.63
C ASP A 275 -8.01 33.06 -5.05
N LEU A 276 -7.10 32.53 -5.88
CA LEU A 276 -5.76 32.13 -5.47
C LEU A 276 -4.82 33.32 -5.45
N LEU A 277 -4.21 33.54 -4.28
CA LEU A 277 -3.22 34.59 -4.05
C LEU A 277 -1.83 33.98 -4.09
N LEU A 278 -1.03 34.37 -5.08
CA LEU A 278 0.36 33.98 -5.14
C LEU A 278 1.18 34.81 -4.14
N GLU A 279 1.41 34.24 -2.96
CA GLU A 279 2.03 34.91 -1.82
C GLU A 279 3.55 35.02 -2.00
N SER A 280 4.19 33.94 -2.43
CA SER A 280 5.65 33.89 -2.57
C SER A 280 6.11 33.00 -3.72
N ARG A 281 7.20 33.44 -4.37
CA ARG A 281 7.92 32.71 -5.42
C ARG A 281 9.40 32.75 -5.09
N ILE A 282 9.94 31.69 -4.49
CA ILE A 282 11.36 31.60 -4.15
C ILE A 282 11.98 30.48 -4.97
N PHE A 283 12.66 30.84 -6.05
CA PHE A 283 13.42 29.90 -6.86
C PHE A 283 14.91 30.08 -6.59
N VAL A 284 15.57 28.99 -6.19
CA VAL A 284 17.01 28.95 -5.90
C VAL A 284 17.71 28.30 -7.08
N ASP A 285 18.52 29.04 -7.81
CA ASP A 285 19.30 28.50 -8.94
C ASP A 285 20.54 27.74 -8.44
N PRO A 286 20.60 26.40 -8.61
CA PRO A 286 21.75 25.62 -8.19
C PRO A 286 23.02 25.93 -8.99
N GLY A 287 22.88 26.52 -10.18
CA GLY A 287 23.98 26.92 -11.06
C GLY A 287 24.46 28.36 -10.85
N SER A 288 23.95 29.09 -9.85
CA SER A 288 24.41 30.44 -9.54
C SER A 288 25.91 30.46 -9.20
N PRO A 289 26.70 31.45 -9.67
CA PRO A 289 28.14 31.53 -9.39
C PRO A 289 28.49 31.56 -7.90
N ASP A 290 27.54 31.92 -7.02
CA ASP A 290 27.70 31.89 -5.57
C ASP A 290 27.64 30.47 -4.96
N HIS A 291 27.09 29.48 -5.67
CA HIS A 291 26.75 28.12 -5.15
C HIS A 291 27.62 26.98 -5.71
N ALA A 292 28.87 27.30 -6.07
CA ALA A 292 29.98 26.38 -6.33
C ALA A 292 30.20 25.88 -7.77
N ARG A 293 31.50 25.63 -8.00
CA ARG A 293 32.18 24.79 -9.00
C ARG A 293 31.28 23.97 -9.93
N ASP A 294 31.58 24.04 -11.23
CA ASP A 294 30.94 23.36 -12.36
C ASP A 294 30.69 21.84 -12.16
N ARG A 295 29.61 21.46 -11.47
CA ARG A 295 29.11 20.07 -11.39
C ARG A 295 27.97 19.87 -12.39
N LEU A 296 27.98 18.75 -13.11
CA LEU A 296 27.02 18.36 -14.12
C LEU A 296 25.59 18.32 -13.57
N LEU A 297 25.40 17.81 -12.35
CA LEU A 297 24.09 17.77 -11.70
C LEU A 297 23.48 19.18 -11.55
N HIS A 298 24.27 20.15 -11.08
CA HIS A 298 23.79 21.53 -10.91
C HIS A 298 23.46 22.20 -12.25
N LEU A 299 24.22 21.90 -13.30
CA LEU A 299 23.92 22.38 -14.66
C LEU A 299 22.56 21.86 -15.14
N ILE A 300 22.31 20.55 -14.99
CA ILE A 300 21.03 19.94 -15.36
C ILE A 300 19.89 20.54 -14.54
N GLN A 301 20.06 20.69 -13.22
CA GLN A 301 19.04 21.29 -12.35
C GLN A 301 18.76 22.75 -12.71
N SER A 302 19.78 23.53 -13.09
CA SER A 302 19.62 24.92 -13.56
C SER A 302 18.91 25.00 -14.91
N ASP A 303 19.25 24.13 -15.87
CA ASP A 303 18.58 24.04 -17.16
C ASP A 303 17.10 23.62 -17.01
N LEU A 304 16.80 22.70 -16.08
CA LEU A 304 15.43 22.34 -15.69
C LEU A 304 14.68 23.52 -15.05
N LEU A 305 15.31 24.22 -14.11
CA LEU A 305 14.70 25.37 -13.44
C LEU A 305 14.30 26.44 -14.45
N THR A 306 15.20 26.77 -15.38
CA THR A 306 15.02 27.79 -16.42
C THR A 306 14.21 27.31 -17.62
N GLY A 307 13.92 26.01 -17.72
CA GLY A 307 13.23 25.40 -18.87
C GLY A 307 13.98 25.56 -20.20
N ALA A 308 15.27 25.88 -20.14
CA ALA A 308 16.11 26.13 -21.30
C ALA A 308 16.49 24.83 -22.03
N MET A 309 16.69 24.91 -23.34
CA MET A 309 17.24 23.79 -24.10
C MET A 309 18.74 23.64 -23.82
N PRO A 310 19.26 22.41 -23.59
CA PRO A 310 20.70 22.17 -23.42
C PRO A 310 21.56 22.56 -24.64
N LEU A 311 20.91 22.83 -25.79
CA LEU A 311 21.50 22.90 -27.13
C LEU A 311 22.49 24.06 -27.37
N HIS A 312 22.59 25.06 -26.48
CA HIS A 312 23.49 26.20 -26.69
C HIS A 312 24.75 26.22 -25.81
N ARG A 313 24.89 25.29 -24.85
CA ARG A 313 26.20 25.04 -24.24
C ARG A 313 26.92 24.01 -25.10
N THR A 314 27.63 24.50 -26.09
CA THR A 314 28.57 23.69 -26.88
C THR A 314 29.38 22.81 -25.94
N VAL A 315 29.33 21.50 -26.17
CA VAL A 315 30.18 20.43 -25.58
C VAL A 315 31.67 20.84 -25.51
N SER A 316 32.06 21.86 -26.28
CA SER A 316 33.38 22.48 -26.32
C SER A 316 33.77 23.35 -25.11
N THR A 317 32.85 23.78 -24.23
CA THR A 317 33.15 24.75 -23.15
C THR A 317 33.21 24.16 -21.74
N HIS A 318 32.41 23.13 -21.46
CA HIS A 318 32.64 22.31 -20.28
C HIS A 318 33.58 21.17 -20.69
N GLN A 319 34.89 21.39 -20.57
CA GLN A 319 35.80 20.26 -20.39
C GLN A 319 35.25 19.50 -19.19
N ALA A 320 34.65 18.33 -19.44
CA ALA A 320 34.14 17.47 -18.40
C ALA A 320 35.25 17.36 -17.36
N ASN A 321 35.04 17.99 -16.20
CA ASN A 321 35.99 17.87 -15.13
C ASN A 321 35.95 16.39 -14.77
N HIS A 322 36.99 15.64 -15.13
CA HIS A 322 37.02 14.19 -14.96
C HIS A 322 36.93 13.77 -13.48
N ALA A 323 36.93 14.74 -12.56
CA ALA A 323 36.72 14.57 -11.13
C ALA A 323 35.27 14.82 -10.67
N ASP A 324 34.32 15.09 -11.57
CA ASP A 324 32.91 15.29 -11.19
C ASP A 324 32.19 13.95 -10.98
N ASP A 325 31.79 13.70 -9.74
CA ASP A 325 31.10 12.52 -9.24
C ASP A 325 29.60 12.75 -8.98
N SER A 326 29.06 13.91 -9.40
CA SER A 326 27.67 14.30 -9.10
C SER A 326 26.59 13.51 -9.84
N LEU A 327 26.92 12.90 -10.98
CA LEU A 327 26.02 12.02 -11.72
C LEU A 327 26.81 10.83 -12.28
N ILE A 328 26.54 9.64 -11.75
CA ILE A 328 27.22 8.40 -12.12
C ILE A 328 26.19 7.42 -12.67
N ILE A 329 26.49 6.83 -13.84
CA ILE A 329 25.71 5.74 -14.42
C ILE A 329 26.55 4.47 -14.31
N ALA A 330 26.09 3.53 -13.49
CA ALA A 330 26.73 2.22 -13.32
C ALA A 330 25.92 1.14 -14.04
N SER A 331 26.61 0.21 -14.70
CA SER A 331 26.00 -0.98 -15.31
C SER A 331 26.52 -2.23 -14.62
N CYS A 332 25.60 -2.99 -14.01
CA CYS A 332 25.90 -4.19 -13.24
C CYS A 332 25.20 -5.42 -13.83
N HIS A 333 25.74 -6.61 -13.56
CA HIS A 333 25.27 -7.87 -14.14
C HIS A 333 24.22 -8.59 -13.27
N SER A 334 24.00 -8.15 -12.03
CA SER A 334 23.00 -8.70 -11.12
C SER A 334 22.67 -7.71 -9.99
N PRO A 335 21.49 -7.85 -9.33
CA PRO A 335 21.12 -7.03 -8.17
C PRO A 335 22.15 -7.05 -7.03
N LEU A 336 22.76 -8.22 -6.77
CA LEU A 336 23.82 -8.34 -5.78
C LEU A 336 25.04 -7.49 -6.15
N ARG A 337 25.46 -7.51 -7.42
CA ARG A 337 26.61 -6.72 -7.89
C ARG A 337 26.30 -5.23 -7.92
N GLU A 338 25.06 -4.86 -8.22
CA GLU A 338 24.58 -3.49 -8.13
C GLU A 338 24.69 -2.95 -6.70
N LEU A 339 24.19 -3.69 -5.70
CA LEU A 339 24.31 -3.30 -4.30
C LEU A 339 25.75 -3.24 -3.80
N MET A 340 26.61 -4.16 -4.23
CA MET A 340 28.04 -4.11 -3.87
C MET A 340 28.71 -2.86 -4.43
N ALA A 341 28.48 -2.56 -5.72
CA ALA A 341 29.01 -1.35 -6.34
C ALA A 341 28.47 -0.07 -5.68
N LEU A 342 27.19 -0.07 -5.31
CA LEU A 342 26.57 1.03 -4.58
C LEU A 342 27.20 1.21 -3.18
N LYS A 343 27.41 0.11 -2.43
CA LYS A 343 28.07 0.15 -1.12
C LYS A 343 29.47 0.77 -1.24
N ASP A 344 30.28 0.31 -2.19
CA ASP A 344 31.62 0.82 -2.42
C ASP A 344 31.60 2.33 -2.73
N GLN A 345 30.63 2.78 -3.53
CA GLN A 345 30.47 4.19 -3.87
C GLN A 345 30.03 5.04 -2.67
N ILE A 346 29.08 4.55 -1.85
CA ILE A 346 28.64 5.25 -0.64
C ILE A 346 29.80 5.38 0.35
N LEU A 347 30.59 4.32 0.55
CA LEU A 347 31.79 4.37 1.40
C LEU A 347 32.81 5.39 0.88
N CYS A 348 33.02 5.45 -0.44
CA CYS A 348 33.88 6.43 -1.07
C CYS A 348 33.39 7.86 -0.81
N TRP A 349 32.08 8.12 -0.92
CA TRP A 349 31.51 9.44 -0.64
C TRP A 349 31.63 9.81 0.84
N LEU A 350 31.35 8.89 1.77
CA LEU A 350 31.48 9.15 3.21
C LEU A 350 32.94 9.42 3.64
N ASP A 351 33.93 8.80 2.98
CA ASP A 351 35.35 9.08 3.22
C ASP A 351 35.80 10.41 2.58
N THR A 352 35.23 10.76 1.42
CA THR A 352 35.61 11.97 0.66
C THR A 352 34.96 13.24 1.22
N TYR A 353 33.73 13.16 1.74
CA TYR A 353 32.92 14.28 2.21
C TYR A 353 32.57 14.10 3.70
N PRO A 354 33.42 14.59 4.63
CA PRO A 354 33.23 14.39 6.07
C PRO A 354 31.94 14.98 6.67
N GLU A 355 31.32 15.92 5.96
CA GLU A 355 30.03 16.52 6.31
C GLU A 355 28.83 15.63 6.00
N MET A 356 29.01 14.58 5.20
CA MET A 356 27.94 13.71 4.75
C MET A 356 27.67 12.64 5.80
N GLU A 357 26.42 12.53 6.25
CA GLU A 357 25.98 11.46 7.13
C GLU A 357 25.24 10.37 6.35
N PRO A 358 25.19 9.12 6.83
CA PRO A 358 24.39 8.08 6.19
C PRO A 358 22.91 8.44 6.03
N SER A 359 22.37 9.31 6.91
CA SER A 359 21.00 9.84 6.83
C SER A 359 20.76 10.77 5.64
N ASP A 360 21.81 11.30 5.01
CA ASP A 360 21.71 12.11 3.80
C ASP A 360 21.60 11.27 2.52
N VAL A 361 21.75 9.94 2.63
CA VAL A 361 21.68 9.00 1.50
C VAL A 361 20.30 8.36 1.43
N VAL A 362 19.64 8.50 0.27
CA VAL A 362 18.42 7.75 -0.07
C VAL A 362 18.69 6.78 -1.21
N VAL A 363 18.30 5.52 -1.04
CA VAL A 363 18.38 4.49 -2.08
C VAL A 363 16.96 4.08 -2.45
N MET A 364 16.60 4.23 -3.71
CA MET A 364 15.27 3.89 -4.24
C MET A 364 15.40 2.75 -5.25
N ALA A 365 14.50 1.77 -5.16
CA ALA A 365 14.39 0.68 -6.11
C ALA A 365 12.93 0.54 -6.59
N PRO A 366 12.68 0.16 -7.86
CA PRO A 366 11.32 -0.05 -8.37
C PRO A 366 10.51 -1.09 -7.57
N ASP A 367 11.20 -2.12 -7.09
CA ASP A 367 10.65 -3.12 -6.17
C ASP A 367 11.68 -3.36 -5.06
N ILE A 368 11.47 -2.72 -3.90
CA ILE A 368 12.37 -2.85 -2.76
C ILE A 368 12.36 -4.28 -2.18
N GLN A 369 11.31 -5.07 -2.41
CA GLN A 369 11.21 -6.42 -1.87
C GLN A 369 12.25 -7.37 -2.47
N LEU A 370 12.52 -7.23 -3.78
CA LEU A 370 13.56 -8.00 -4.47
C LEU A 370 14.95 -7.76 -3.86
N TYR A 371 15.22 -6.53 -3.44
CA TYR A 371 16.51 -6.11 -2.91
C TYR A 371 16.65 -6.34 -1.41
N ALA A 372 15.56 -6.35 -0.63
CA ALA A 372 15.60 -6.38 0.83
C ALA A 372 16.50 -7.47 1.44
N PRO A 373 16.44 -8.76 1.00
CA PRO A 373 17.34 -9.80 1.53
C PRO A 373 18.81 -9.55 1.19
N LEU A 374 19.08 -8.98 0.01
CA LEU A 374 20.42 -8.69 -0.46
C LEU A 374 21.01 -7.45 0.24
N ILE A 375 20.17 -6.45 0.54
CA ILE A 375 20.57 -5.26 1.30
C ILE A 375 21.06 -5.68 2.67
N SER A 376 20.29 -6.49 3.42
CA SER A 376 20.69 -6.98 4.74
C SER A 376 22.04 -7.72 4.73
N ALA A 377 22.33 -8.46 3.65
CA ALA A 377 23.59 -9.18 3.51
C ALA A 377 24.78 -8.26 3.13
N VAL A 378 24.58 -7.30 2.22
CA VAL A 378 25.67 -6.43 1.70
C VAL A 378 25.97 -5.27 2.65
N PHE A 379 24.93 -4.65 3.22
CA PHE A 379 25.00 -3.44 4.04
C PHE A 379 25.06 -3.73 5.55
N ALA A 380 25.31 -4.99 5.98
CA ALA A 380 25.32 -5.38 7.39
C ALA A 380 26.18 -4.49 8.31
N GLU A 381 27.27 -3.92 7.79
CA GLU A 381 28.21 -3.06 8.53
C GLU A 381 27.89 -1.55 8.44
N LEU A 382 26.94 -1.17 7.59
CA LEU A 382 26.53 0.22 7.40
C LEU A 382 25.17 0.46 8.07
N PRO A 383 25.01 1.53 8.87
CA PRO A 383 23.69 1.92 9.39
C PRO A 383 22.71 2.14 8.23
N HIS A 384 21.64 1.34 8.18
CA HIS A 384 20.61 1.44 7.15
C HIS A 384 19.25 1.04 7.72
N SER A 385 18.19 1.55 7.09
CA SER A 385 16.81 1.15 7.34
C SER A 385 16.10 0.93 6.01
N ILE A 386 15.29 -0.13 5.92
CA ILE A 386 14.53 -0.47 4.71
C ILE A 386 13.08 -0.10 4.94
N ALA A 387 12.61 0.95 4.26
CA ALA A 387 11.21 1.35 4.23
C ALA A 387 10.40 0.53 3.20
N ASP A 388 9.07 0.65 3.27
CA ASP A 388 8.12 0.08 2.29
C ASP A 388 8.18 -1.46 2.13
N ARG A 389 8.58 -2.19 3.18
CA ARG A 389 8.51 -3.66 3.20
C ARG A 389 7.06 -4.12 3.35
N SER A 390 6.67 -5.08 2.53
CA SER A 390 5.36 -5.71 2.68
C SER A 390 5.35 -6.55 3.94
N LEU A 391 4.33 -6.39 4.78
CA LEU A 391 4.10 -7.24 5.95
C LEU A 391 4.00 -8.74 5.58
N LEU A 392 3.70 -9.05 4.32
CA LEU A 392 3.61 -10.42 3.80
C LEU A 392 4.98 -11.02 3.44
N GLN A 393 6.03 -10.22 3.34
CA GLN A 393 7.39 -10.66 3.00
C GLN A 393 8.40 -10.53 4.15
N SER A 394 8.05 -9.87 5.25
CA SER A 394 8.74 -10.04 6.52
C SER A 394 8.47 -11.44 7.10
N GLU A 395 9.27 -11.88 8.07
CA GLU A 395 9.00 -13.08 8.89
C GLU A 395 7.81 -12.84 9.83
N HIS A 396 6.67 -12.44 9.26
CA HIS A 396 5.46 -12.12 9.99
C HIS A 396 4.60 -13.38 10.13
N PRO A 397 3.99 -13.66 11.31
CA PRO A 397 3.12 -14.82 11.51
C PRO A 397 1.97 -14.92 10.49
N GLY A 398 1.52 -13.78 9.97
CA GLY A 398 0.52 -13.70 8.89
C GLY A 398 0.90 -14.46 7.61
N ARG A 399 2.18 -14.51 7.23
CA ARG A 399 2.61 -15.29 6.06
C ARG A 399 2.44 -16.80 6.31
N THR A 400 2.81 -17.25 7.51
CA THR A 400 2.65 -18.64 7.94
C THR A 400 1.18 -19.06 7.90
N PHE A 401 0.28 -18.19 8.35
CA PHE A 401 -1.16 -18.45 8.28
C PHE A 401 -1.69 -18.53 6.84
N LEU A 402 -1.20 -17.68 5.92
CA LEU A 402 -1.54 -17.79 4.50
C LEU A 402 -1.01 -19.08 3.87
N SER A 403 0.19 -19.53 4.24
CA SER A 403 0.71 -20.83 3.83
C SER A 403 -0.16 -21.98 4.34
N PHE A 404 -0.68 -21.89 5.57
CA PHE A 404 -1.69 -22.82 6.09
C PHE A 404 -2.97 -22.82 5.24
N LEU A 405 -3.54 -21.66 4.92
CA LEU A 405 -4.74 -21.61 4.07
C LEU A 405 -4.49 -22.17 2.66
N THR A 406 -3.30 -21.94 2.10
CA THR A 406 -2.90 -22.48 0.79
C THR A 406 -2.75 -24.00 0.85
N LEU A 407 -2.24 -24.53 1.97
CA LEU A 407 -2.12 -25.98 2.20
C LEU A 407 -3.50 -26.66 2.24
N LEU A 408 -4.54 -25.98 2.74
CA LEU A 408 -5.91 -26.51 2.79
C LEU A 408 -6.54 -26.75 1.41
N ASP A 409 -6.13 -25.99 0.40
CA ASP A 409 -6.54 -26.16 -1.01
C ASP A 409 -5.65 -27.19 -1.75
N GLY A 410 -4.57 -27.64 -1.11
CA GLY A 410 -3.59 -28.56 -1.66
C GLY A 410 -3.90 -30.04 -1.43
N ARG A 411 -2.91 -30.89 -1.72
CA ARG A 411 -2.97 -32.35 -1.51
C ARG A 411 -2.35 -32.81 -0.19
N PHE A 412 -1.92 -31.89 0.66
CA PHE A 412 -1.22 -32.20 1.90
C PHE A 412 0.02 -33.10 1.67
N GLY A 413 0.83 -32.75 0.67
CA GLY A 413 2.09 -33.44 0.42
C GLY A 413 3.00 -33.37 1.63
N TRP A 414 3.75 -34.44 1.91
CA TRP A 414 4.55 -34.53 3.13
C TRP A 414 5.53 -33.36 3.29
N SER A 415 6.11 -32.87 2.18
CA SER A 415 7.01 -31.72 2.16
C SER A 415 6.32 -30.43 2.56
N ASP A 416 5.09 -30.22 2.13
CA ASP A 416 4.36 -28.96 2.34
C ASP A 416 3.84 -28.87 3.78
N VAL A 417 3.36 -30.00 4.31
CA VAL A 417 2.93 -30.13 5.72
C VAL A 417 4.14 -29.96 6.65
N MET A 418 5.27 -30.60 6.34
CA MET A 418 6.49 -30.43 7.13
C MET A 418 7.03 -29.00 7.04
N ALA A 419 6.99 -28.35 5.87
CA ALA A 419 7.42 -26.96 5.73
C ALA A 419 6.59 -26.00 6.60
N LEU A 420 5.30 -26.26 6.79
CA LEU A 420 4.45 -25.49 7.69
C LEU A 420 4.79 -25.78 9.17
N LEU A 421 4.98 -27.06 9.53
CA LEU A 421 5.34 -27.46 10.89
C LEU A 421 6.70 -26.92 11.32
N GLU A 422 7.69 -26.90 10.42
CA GLU A 422 9.05 -26.45 10.66
C GLU A 422 9.16 -24.93 10.90
N ASN A 423 8.07 -24.18 10.70
CA ASN A 423 8.06 -22.75 10.96
C ASN A 423 8.20 -22.46 12.47
N PRO A 424 9.10 -21.53 12.88
CA PRO A 424 9.30 -21.17 14.28
C PRO A 424 8.06 -20.70 15.03
N ALA A 425 7.05 -20.18 14.33
CA ALA A 425 5.79 -19.75 14.94
C ALA A 425 4.79 -20.90 15.16
N VAL A 426 5.04 -22.11 14.63
CA VAL A 426 4.07 -23.21 14.59
C VAL A 426 4.45 -24.34 15.54
N TYR A 427 5.65 -24.91 15.40
CA TYR A 427 6.04 -26.08 16.20
C TYR A 427 5.94 -25.89 17.73
N PRO A 428 6.19 -24.69 18.33
CA PRO A 428 6.06 -24.52 19.77
C PRO A 428 4.61 -24.71 20.26
N THR A 429 3.63 -24.33 19.45
CA THR A 429 2.19 -24.47 19.75
C THR A 429 1.79 -25.93 19.90
N PHE A 430 2.50 -26.85 19.25
CA PHE A 430 2.28 -28.30 19.33
C PHE A 430 3.21 -29.00 20.33
N GLY A 431 3.92 -28.23 21.17
CA GLY A 431 4.83 -28.76 22.19
C GLY A 431 6.08 -29.43 21.62
N LEU A 432 6.46 -29.09 20.40
CA LEU A 432 7.67 -29.57 19.74
C LEU A 432 8.82 -28.60 19.99
N SER A 433 10.05 -29.11 19.88
CA SER A 433 11.28 -28.33 19.81
C SER A 433 11.92 -28.45 18.43
N GLN A 434 12.90 -27.59 18.14
CA GLN A 434 13.63 -27.65 16.87
C GLN A 434 14.33 -29.00 16.66
N ASP A 435 14.84 -29.62 17.73
CA ASP A 435 15.49 -30.94 17.67
C ASP A 435 14.51 -32.07 17.35
N ASP A 436 13.23 -31.91 17.73
CA ASP A 436 12.18 -32.89 17.47
C ASP A 436 11.78 -32.95 15.99
N LEU A 437 11.96 -31.85 15.25
CA LEU A 437 11.53 -31.74 13.85
C LEU A 437 12.29 -32.71 12.93
N ASP A 438 13.59 -32.89 13.16
CA ASP A 438 14.40 -33.83 12.38
C ASP A 438 13.96 -35.29 12.63
N LEU A 439 13.59 -35.61 13.87
CA LEU A 439 13.06 -36.91 14.26
C LEU A 439 11.68 -37.17 13.65
N VAL A 440 10.79 -36.18 13.70
CA VAL A 440 9.47 -36.22 13.06
C VAL A 440 9.61 -36.42 11.54
N ARG A 441 10.51 -35.68 10.89
CA ARG A 441 10.76 -35.83 9.44
C ARG A 441 11.21 -37.24 9.09
N HIS A 442 12.10 -37.82 9.90
CA HIS A 442 12.57 -39.18 9.71
C HIS A 442 11.41 -40.19 9.80
N TRP A 443 10.56 -40.09 10.82
CA TRP A 443 9.40 -40.97 10.96
C TRP A 443 8.39 -40.83 9.83
N VAL A 444 8.12 -39.61 9.35
CA VAL A 444 7.19 -39.36 8.24
C VAL A 444 7.66 -40.10 6.98
N LEU A 445 8.97 -40.02 6.67
CA LEU A 445 9.55 -40.68 5.52
C LEU A 445 9.56 -42.20 5.66
N ASP A 446 9.91 -42.71 6.83
CA ASP A 446 10.04 -44.15 7.09
C ASP A 446 8.68 -44.87 7.24
N ALA A 447 7.68 -44.19 7.79
CA ALA A 447 6.29 -44.66 7.80
C ALA A 447 5.70 -44.73 6.37
N GLY A 448 6.35 -44.06 5.42
CA GLY A 448 6.00 -44.07 4.00
C GLY A 448 4.96 -43.01 3.62
N ILE A 449 4.71 -42.02 4.48
CA ILE A 449 3.72 -40.96 4.24
C ILE A 449 4.10 -40.15 3.00
N ARG A 450 3.16 -39.95 2.08
CA ARG A 450 3.38 -39.18 0.84
C ARG A 450 2.45 -37.99 0.67
N TRP A 451 1.14 -38.21 0.70
CA TRP A 451 0.14 -37.15 0.51
C TRP A 451 -1.24 -37.61 1.00
N GLY A 452 -2.17 -36.66 1.14
CA GLY A 452 -3.56 -36.89 1.54
C GLY A 452 -3.70 -37.06 3.05
N LEU A 453 -4.69 -36.41 3.67
CA LEU A 453 -4.93 -36.58 5.11
C LEU A 453 -5.63 -37.91 5.40
N SER A 454 -6.56 -38.34 4.54
CA SER A 454 -7.31 -39.60 4.68
C SER A 454 -7.81 -40.14 3.33
N ASP A 455 -8.21 -41.42 3.29
CA ASP A 455 -8.73 -42.08 2.08
C ASP A 455 -10.02 -41.44 1.52
N VAL A 456 -10.87 -40.92 2.40
CA VAL A 456 -12.11 -40.21 2.01
C VAL A 456 -11.76 -38.99 1.14
N GLN A 457 -10.66 -38.32 1.45
CA GLN A 457 -10.19 -37.14 0.74
C GLN A 457 -9.49 -37.47 -0.58
N CYS A 458 -8.78 -38.60 -0.67
CA CYS A 458 -8.16 -39.06 -1.92
C CYS A 458 -9.22 -39.40 -2.99
N HIS A 459 -10.38 -39.91 -2.58
CA HIS A 459 -11.50 -40.21 -3.48
C HIS A 459 -12.23 -38.96 -4.00
N ASP A 460 -12.31 -37.88 -3.22
CA ASP A 460 -12.96 -36.63 -3.64
C ASP A 460 -12.19 -35.87 -4.75
N GLN A 461 -10.94 -36.25 -5.03
CA GLN A 461 -10.07 -35.58 -6.02
C GLN A 461 -9.94 -36.32 -7.38
N ASP A 462 -10.77 -37.33 -7.67
CA ASP A 462 -10.77 -38.10 -8.94
C ASP A 462 -9.36 -38.64 -9.33
N LEU A 463 -8.59 -39.07 -8.33
CA LEU A 463 -7.22 -39.57 -8.54
C LEU A 463 -7.18 -41.11 -8.70
N PRO A 464 -6.21 -41.64 -9.47
CA PRO A 464 -6.01 -43.08 -9.58
C PRO A 464 -5.63 -43.69 -8.22
N GLU A 465 -6.18 -44.87 -7.90
CA GLU A 465 -5.83 -45.69 -6.74
C GLU A 465 -4.38 -46.18 -6.85
N VAL A 466 -3.42 -45.32 -6.54
CA VAL A 466 -2.03 -45.72 -6.29
C VAL A 466 -1.94 -46.02 -4.78
N PRO A 467 -1.34 -47.14 -4.36
CA PRO A 467 -1.18 -47.48 -2.95
C PRO A 467 -0.05 -46.64 -2.34
N GLU A 468 -0.30 -45.35 -2.15
CA GLU A 468 0.59 -44.45 -1.41
C GLU A 468 -0.01 -44.19 -0.02
N VAL A 469 0.84 -44.23 1.02
CA VAL A 469 0.40 -44.13 2.41
C VAL A 469 0.00 -42.68 2.71
N ASN A 470 -1.23 -42.50 3.18
CA ASN A 470 -1.74 -41.20 3.59
C ASN A 470 -1.30 -40.82 5.02
N TRP A 471 -1.58 -39.59 5.48
CA TRP A 471 -1.17 -39.14 6.81
C TRP A 471 -1.82 -39.96 7.93
N GLN A 472 -3.12 -40.27 7.84
CA GLN A 472 -3.83 -41.09 8.83
C GLN A 472 -3.18 -42.48 8.95
N GLU A 473 -2.98 -43.18 7.84
CA GLU A 473 -2.37 -44.51 7.81
C GLU A 473 -0.93 -44.50 8.35
N GLY A 474 -0.15 -43.46 8.01
CA GLY A 474 1.20 -43.30 8.52
C GLY A 474 1.22 -43.05 10.03
N LEU A 475 0.33 -42.20 10.53
CA LEU A 475 0.17 -41.96 11.96
C LEU A 475 -0.30 -43.21 12.71
N ASP A 476 -1.25 -43.96 12.15
CA ASP A 476 -1.72 -45.22 12.72
C ASP A 476 -0.55 -46.21 12.89
N ARG A 477 0.35 -46.29 11.90
CA ARG A 477 1.56 -47.13 11.98
C ARG A 477 2.53 -46.65 13.07
N LEU A 478 2.70 -45.35 13.24
CA LEU A 478 3.58 -44.76 14.24
C LEU A 478 3.01 -44.95 15.67
N PHE A 479 1.73 -44.62 15.89
CA PHE A 479 1.05 -44.81 17.17
C PHE A 479 0.94 -46.28 17.57
N LEU A 480 0.63 -47.16 16.61
CA LEU A 480 0.60 -48.60 16.84
C LEU A 480 2.01 -49.14 17.18
N GLY A 481 3.03 -48.60 16.52
CA GLY A 481 4.44 -48.88 16.80
C GLY A 481 4.89 -48.49 18.21
N PHE A 482 4.39 -47.36 18.71
CA PHE A 482 4.56 -46.94 20.10
C PHE A 482 3.85 -47.88 21.08
N ALA A 483 2.62 -48.29 20.78
CA ALA A 483 1.82 -49.13 21.65
C ALA A 483 2.31 -50.59 21.70
N MET A 484 2.80 -51.12 20.57
CA MET A 484 3.19 -52.51 20.45
C MET A 484 4.26 -52.76 19.39
N ARG A 485 5.01 -53.84 19.59
CA ARG A 485 5.99 -54.34 18.61
C ARG A 485 5.47 -55.62 17.98
N SER A 486 5.33 -55.61 16.66
CA SER A 486 4.95 -56.78 15.88
C SER A 486 5.66 -56.78 14.54
N ALA A 487 6.18 -57.94 14.15
CA ALA A 487 6.75 -58.16 12.82
C ALA A 487 5.66 -58.52 11.78
N SER A 488 4.40 -58.66 12.20
CA SER A 488 3.24 -58.93 11.36
C SER A 488 2.20 -57.81 11.47
N PRO A 489 1.43 -57.52 10.41
CA PRO A 489 0.34 -56.55 10.47
C PRO A 489 -0.68 -56.90 11.56
N VAL A 490 -1.14 -55.89 12.28
CA VAL A 490 -2.23 -55.96 13.25
C VAL A 490 -3.39 -55.14 12.69
N GLU A 491 -4.55 -55.77 12.50
CA GLU A 491 -5.71 -55.16 11.82
C GLU A 491 -5.40 -54.55 10.45
N GLY A 492 -4.42 -55.12 9.73
CA GLY A 492 -4.00 -54.64 8.41
C GLY A 492 -2.89 -53.58 8.43
N VAL A 493 -2.51 -53.07 9.61
CA VAL A 493 -1.50 -52.02 9.80
C VAL A 493 -0.18 -52.63 10.31
N LEU A 494 0.95 -52.31 9.70
CA LEU A 494 2.28 -52.76 10.16
C LEU A 494 2.89 -51.75 11.14
N PRO A 495 3.10 -52.10 12.43
CA PRO A 495 3.61 -51.16 13.43
C PRO A 495 5.06 -50.72 13.14
N TYR A 496 5.36 -49.45 13.38
CA TYR A 496 6.72 -48.91 13.24
C TYR A 496 7.56 -49.16 14.50
N SER A 497 8.64 -49.93 14.39
CA SER A 497 9.33 -50.50 15.55
C SER A 497 10.29 -49.57 16.30
N GLU A 498 10.63 -48.41 15.74
CA GLU A 498 11.73 -47.57 16.23
C GLU A 498 11.33 -46.51 17.27
N ILE A 499 10.04 -46.39 17.60
CA ILE A 499 9.58 -45.45 18.63
C ILE A 499 9.69 -46.12 20.01
N GLU A 500 10.56 -45.59 20.88
CA GLU A 500 10.72 -46.05 22.27
C GLU A 500 10.72 -44.90 23.28
N GLY A 501 10.03 -45.09 24.42
CA GLY A 501 10.21 -44.29 25.63
C GLY A 501 9.80 -42.80 25.51
N GLY A 502 10.56 -41.92 26.17
CA GLY A 502 10.28 -40.47 26.20
C GLY A 502 10.44 -39.77 24.85
N ALA A 503 11.07 -40.43 23.87
CA ALA A 503 11.17 -39.94 22.50
C ALA A 503 9.83 -40.02 21.74
N ALA A 504 8.73 -40.50 22.35
CA ALA A 504 7.40 -40.51 21.73
C ALA A 504 6.59 -39.20 21.92
N CYS A 505 7.06 -38.26 22.75
CA CYS A 505 6.36 -36.99 22.96
C CYS A 505 6.17 -36.20 21.64
N PRO A 506 7.17 -36.13 20.73
CA PRO A 506 7.02 -35.49 19.43
C PRO A 506 5.96 -36.12 18.53
N LEU A 507 5.70 -37.42 18.68
CA LEU A 507 4.63 -38.10 17.94
C LEU A 507 3.25 -37.56 18.33
N GLY A 508 3.05 -37.23 19.61
CA GLY A 508 1.83 -36.58 20.07
C GLY A 508 1.63 -35.20 19.46
N GLY A 509 2.70 -34.38 19.40
CA GLY A 509 2.67 -33.07 18.76
C GLY A 509 2.35 -33.15 17.26
N LEU A 510 2.96 -34.11 16.55
CA LEU A 510 2.65 -34.38 15.14
C LEU A 510 1.20 -34.81 14.93
N GLY A 511 0.68 -35.70 15.78
CA GLY A 511 -0.73 -36.12 15.73
C GLY A 511 -1.70 -34.95 15.89
N LEU A 512 -1.48 -34.11 16.91
CA LEU A 512 -2.29 -32.91 17.16
C LEU A 512 -2.28 -31.93 15.99
N PHE A 513 -1.12 -31.77 15.33
CA PHE A 513 -0.99 -30.91 14.16
C PHE A 513 -1.77 -31.45 12.96
N VAL A 514 -1.65 -32.74 12.65
CA VAL A 514 -2.39 -33.36 11.54
C VAL A 514 -3.89 -33.39 11.80
N ASP A 515 -4.31 -33.62 13.05
CA ASP A 515 -5.72 -33.52 13.47
C ASP A 515 -6.27 -32.11 13.22
N LEU A 516 -5.49 -31.07 13.53
CA LEU A 516 -5.85 -29.68 13.24
C LEU A 516 -6.00 -29.43 11.74
N LEU A 517 -5.09 -29.96 10.90
CA LEU A 517 -5.19 -29.83 9.44
C LEU A 517 -6.45 -30.52 8.91
N SER A 518 -6.77 -31.71 9.42
CA SER A 518 -7.96 -32.48 9.03
C SER A 518 -9.26 -31.78 9.42
N GLU A 519 -9.33 -31.26 10.65
CA GLU A 519 -10.47 -30.45 11.09
C GLU A 519 -10.62 -29.17 10.25
N ALA A 520 -9.51 -28.47 10.00
CA ALA A 520 -9.49 -27.25 9.21
C ALA A 520 -9.97 -27.49 7.79
N GLN A 521 -9.48 -28.54 7.13
CA GLN A 521 -9.89 -28.88 5.78
C GLN A 521 -11.39 -29.23 5.72
N ALA A 522 -11.90 -30.03 6.66
CA ALA A 522 -13.30 -30.43 6.69
C ALA A 522 -14.26 -29.26 6.96
N ARG A 523 -13.84 -28.29 7.79
CA ARG A 523 -14.65 -27.10 8.11
C ARG A 523 -14.54 -26.05 7.00
N CYS A 524 -13.34 -25.77 6.48
CA CYS A 524 -13.13 -24.81 5.40
C CYS A 524 -13.69 -25.28 4.04
N GLY A 525 -13.86 -26.59 3.84
CA GLY A 525 -14.47 -27.11 2.62
C GLY A 525 -15.99 -26.87 2.49
N ARG A 526 -16.64 -26.24 3.49
CA ARG A 526 -18.08 -26.00 3.52
C ARG A 526 -18.40 -24.53 3.30
N ASP A 527 -19.52 -24.26 2.63
CA ASP A 527 -20.08 -22.92 2.58
C ASP A 527 -20.51 -22.47 3.99
N GLN A 528 -20.04 -21.29 4.41
CA GLN A 528 -20.36 -20.68 5.70
C GLN A 528 -20.75 -19.22 5.53
N SER A 529 -21.39 -18.65 6.55
CA SER A 529 -21.66 -17.21 6.58
C SER A 529 -20.35 -16.41 6.79
N LEU A 530 -20.33 -15.13 6.43
CA LEU A 530 -19.15 -14.28 6.62
C LEU A 530 -18.73 -14.18 8.09
N THR A 531 -19.69 -14.14 9.01
CA THR A 531 -19.44 -14.09 10.46
C THR A 531 -18.80 -15.39 10.94
N ASP A 532 -19.30 -16.54 10.45
CA ASP A 532 -18.75 -17.85 10.81
C ASP A 532 -17.34 -18.01 10.24
N TRP A 533 -17.10 -17.57 9.01
CA TRP A 533 -15.76 -17.54 8.41
C TRP A 533 -14.79 -16.69 9.22
N SER A 534 -15.20 -15.50 9.66
CA SER A 534 -14.35 -14.65 10.50
C SER A 534 -13.99 -15.33 11.82
N ALA A 535 -14.96 -15.93 12.51
CA ALA A 535 -14.72 -16.63 13.76
C ALA A 535 -13.83 -17.87 13.56
N LEU A 536 -14.04 -18.61 12.49
CA LEU A 536 -13.29 -19.81 12.15
C LEU A 536 -11.82 -19.49 11.81
N LEU A 537 -11.57 -18.45 11.01
CA LEU A 537 -10.20 -18.06 10.65
C LEU A 537 -9.44 -17.55 11.87
N LEU A 538 -10.10 -16.81 12.78
CA LEU A 538 -9.50 -16.38 14.04
C LEU A 538 -9.17 -17.59 14.94
N ASP A 539 -10.10 -18.53 15.11
CA ASP A 539 -9.88 -19.77 15.87
C ASP A 539 -8.65 -20.53 15.36
N TYR A 540 -8.54 -20.77 14.05
CA TYR A 540 -7.37 -21.45 13.50
C TYR A 540 -6.09 -20.63 13.58
N SER A 541 -6.17 -19.30 13.52
CA SER A 541 -4.97 -18.47 13.71
C SER A 541 -4.39 -18.64 15.11
N HIS A 542 -5.23 -18.64 16.15
CA HIS A 542 -4.83 -18.87 17.53
C HIS A 542 -4.34 -20.30 17.77
N ARG A 543 -5.02 -21.30 17.20
CA ARG A 543 -4.64 -22.71 17.37
C ARG A 543 -3.34 -23.08 16.63
N LEU A 544 -3.00 -22.37 15.54
CA LEU A 544 -1.79 -22.63 14.76
C LEU A 544 -0.58 -21.87 15.31
N LEU A 545 -0.76 -20.58 15.63
CA LEU A 545 0.33 -19.67 16.00
C LEU A 545 0.47 -19.49 17.52
N GLY A 546 -0.50 -19.96 18.31
CA GLY A 546 -0.60 -19.68 19.74
C GLY A 546 -1.26 -18.33 20.04
N GLU A 547 -1.52 -18.07 21.31
CA GLU A 547 -1.77 -16.71 21.79
C GLU A 547 -0.42 -16.03 21.96
N ASP A 548 -0.11 -15.04 21.12
CA ASP A 548 1.05 -14.17 21.37
C ASP A 548 0.87 -13.55 22.77
N ASN A 549 1.82 -13.80 23.67
CA ASN A 549 2.07 -12.87 24.77
C ASN A 549 2.51 -11.57 24.10
N ASP A 550 1.69 -10.53 24.19
CA ASP A 550 1.94 -9.16 23.75
C ASP A 550 3.33 -8.64 24.21
N ASP A 551 4.38 -8.94 23.45
CA ASP A 551 5.66 -8.21 23.48
C ASP A 551 5.99 -7.58 22.11
N THR A 552 5.03 -7.56 21.19
CA THR A 552 5.04 -6.75 19.96
C THR A 552 4.51 -5.34 20.21
N SER A 553 5.12 -4.64 21.18
CA SER A 553 5.03 -3.18 21.30
C SER A 553 6.16 -2.44 20.57
N ALA A 554 6.91 -3.14 19.72
CA ALA A 554 7.94 -2.55 18.88
C ALA A 554 7.79 -3.05 17.45
N VAL A 555 6.95 -2.37 16.67
CA VAL A 555 7.09 -1.98 15.25
C VAL A 555 5.70 -1.50 14.81
N LEU A 556 5.43 -0.22 15.08
CA LEU A 556 4.47 0.60 14.35
C LEU A 556 5.25 1.66 13.59
#